data_AF-A0A6C0EWL6-F1
#
_entry.id   AF-A0A6C0EWL6-F1
#
_cell.length_a   1.000
_cell.length_b   1.000
_cell.length_c   1.000
_cell.angle_alpha   90.00
_cell.angle_beta   90.00
_cell.angle_gamma   90.00
#
_symmetry.space_group_name_H-M   'P 1'
#
loop_
_entity.id
_entity.type
_entity.pdbx_description
1 polymer ?
#
loop_
_entity_poly.entity_id
_entity_poly.type
_entity_poly.pdbx_seq_one_letter_code
_entity_poly.pdbx_strand_id
1 'polypeptide(L)'
;MIYEEFIGKEPSLNELEKFIKTNKKLFDEFNEECIKENNKDDQIDYSVIHNYVQFAKDYYGYYYIGGHIKTYPDEPIVAKSVKEATKMNNESEAYHMMEIASKNRSAKELKNLEKILEVYYQNCLEEYYAPPKNDISSFMGLCYSDDSVNVGGEGYQKVAKETMIGKKI
;
A
#
# COMPACT_ATOMS: atom_id res chain seq x y z
N MET A 1 7.47 2.78 -4.58
CA MET A 1 7.37 3.49 -5.88
C MET A 1 5.89 3.63 -6.24
N ILE A 2 5.42 4.71 -6.89
CA ILE A 2 4.01 4.78 -7.38
C ILE A 2 4.04 4.46 -8.88
N TYR A 3 3.28 3.45 -9.31
CA TYR A 3 3.08 3.13 -10.72
C TYR A 3 2.15 4.14 -11.38
N GLU A 4 2.36 4.46 -12.66
CA GLU A 4 1.60 5.50 -13.38
C GLU A 4 0.08 5.23 -13.34
N GLU A 5 -0.31 3.96 -13.32
CA GLU A 5 -1.69 3.48 -13.24
C GLU A 5 -2.43 3.87 -11.95
N PHE A 6 -1.69 4.25 -10.90
CA PHE A 6 -2.23 4.59 -9.58
C PHE A 6 -2.06 6.07 -9.20
N ILE A 7 -1.59 6.92 -10.11
CA ILE A 7 -1.61 8.37 -9.90
C ILE A 7 -3.06 8.85 -9.78
N GLY A 8 -3.40 9.56 -8.71
CA GLY A 8 -4.78 9.98 -8.41
C GLY A 8 -5.66 8.89 -7.81
N LYS A 9 -5.10 7.70 -7.52
CA LYS A 9 -5.74 6.58 -6.82
C LYS A 9 -5.01 6.25 -5.52
N GLU A 10 -4.37 7.25 -4.91
CA GLU A 10 -3.61 7.07 -3.69
C GLU A 10 -4.53 6.71 -2.52
N PRO A 11 -4.13 5.77 -1.65
CA PRO A 11 -4.97 5.36 -0.54
C PRO A 11 -4.99 6.43 0.56
N SER A 12 -6.12 6.55 1.22
CA SER A 12 -6.25 7.23 2.51
C SER A 12 -5.71 6.37 3.66
N LEU A 13 -5.52 6.98 4.84
CA LEU A 13 -5.07 6.26 6.02
C LEU A 13 -6.06 5.16 6.44
N ASN A 14 -7.36 5.44 6.34
CA ASN A 14 -8.41 4.47 6.65
C ASN A 14 -8.45 3.29 5.66
N GLU A 15 -8.15 3.53 4.39
CA GLU A 15 -8.01 2.47 3.39
C GLU A 15 -6.77 1.60 3.65
N LEU A 16 -5.64 2.22 4.02
CA LEU A 16 -4.46 1.46 4.45
C LEU A 16 -4.73 0.62 5.70
N GLU A 17 -5.46 1.14 6.68
CA GLU A 17 -5.81 0.37 7.88
C GLU A 17 -6.66 -0.86 7.53
N LYS A 18 -7.64 -0.69 6.63
CA LYS A 18 -8.46 -1.81 6.13
C LYS A 18 -7.61 -2.80 5.33
N PHE A 19 -6.74 -2.30 4.45
CA PHE A 19 -5.85 -3.12 3.64
C PHE A 19 -4.94 -4.01 4.50
N ILE A 20 -4.31 -3.44 5.54
CA ILE A 20 -3.46 -4.19 6.47
C ILE A 20 -4.26 -5.25 7.22
N LYS A 21 -5.48 -4.92 7.68
CA LYS A 21 -6.35 -5.90 8.37
C LYS A 21 -6.74 -7.06 7.46
N THR A 22 -7.09 -6.79 6.21
CA THR A 22 -7.48 -7.80 5.22
C THR A 22 -6.30 -8.65 4.78
N ASN A 23 -5.13 -8.03 4.59
CA ASN A 23 -3.93 -8.68 4.03
C ASN A 23 -2.84 -8.92 5.07
N LYS A 24 -3.19 -9.05 6.36
CA LYS A 24 -2.21 -9.21 7.45
C LYS A 24 -1.17 -10.31 7.16
N LYS A 25 -1.63 -11.43 6.60
CA LYS A 25 -0.78 -12.58 6.25
C LYS A 25 0.34 -12.20 5.28
N LEU A 26 0.07 -11.32 4.31
CA LEU A 26 1.05 -10.85 3.34
C LEU A 26 2.17 -10.05 4.04
N PHE A 27 1.81 -9.19 4.99
CA PHE A 27 2.80 -8.44 5.77
C PHE A 27 3.62 -9.33 6.70
N ASP A 28 3.00 -10.33 7.32
CA ASP A 28 3.69 -11.28 8.18
C ASP A 28 4.68 -12.14 7.36
N GLU A 29 4.26 -12.65 6.20
CA GLU A 29 5.10 -13.42 5.27
C GLU A 29 6.31 -12.60 4.79
N PHE A 30 6.09 -11.35 4.38
CA PHE A 30 7.16 -10.43 4.00
C PHE A 30 8.19 -10.23 5.13
N ASN A 31 7.71 -10.03 6.36
CA ASN A 31 8.59 -9.86 7.52
C ASN A 31 9.36 -11.14 7.87
N GLU A 32 8.73 -12.31 7.75
CA GLU A 32 9.40 -13.60 7.93
C GLU A 32 10.50 -13.83 6.90
N GLU A 33 10.28 -13.44 5.65
CA GLU A 33 11.28 -13.52 4.58
C GLU A 33 12.49 -12.61 4.86
N CYS A 34 12.23 -11.36 5.28
CA CYS A 34 13.27 -10.43 5.72
C CYS A 34 14.12 -11.01 6.88
N ILE A 35 13.51 -11.76 7.81
CA ILE A 35 14.25 -12.44 8.89
C ILE A 35 15.14 -13.55 8.33
N LYS A 36 14.63 -14.38 7.41
CA LYS A 36 15.37 -15.49 6.80
C LYS A 36 16.59 -14.99 6.02
N GLU A 37 16.45 -13.86 5.34
CA GLU A 37 17.52 -13.24 4.55
C GLU A 37 18.48 -12.37 5.38
N ASN A 38 18.26 -12.27 6.70
CA ASN A 38 19.01 -11.40 7.61
C ASN A 38 18.94 -9.90 7.26
N ASN A 39 17.86 -9.47 6.59
CA ASN A 39 17.55 -8.09 6.22
C ASN A 39 16.58 -7.45 7.24
N LYS A 40 17.00 -7.35 8.51
CA LYS A 40 16.13 -6.84 9.58
C LYS A 40 15.70 -5.39 9.39
N ASP A 41 16.53 -4.57 8.72
CA ASP A 41 16.22 -3.18 8.43
C ASP A 41 15.07 -3.02 7.41
N ASP A 42 14.76 -4.11 6.69
CA ASP A 42 13.72 -4.14 5.68
C ASP A 42 12.36 -4.61 6.19
N GLN A 43 12.27 -5.08 7.43
CA GLN A 43 11.00 -5.35 8.09
C GLN A 43 10.07 -4.13 8.10
N ILE A 44 8.78 -4.41 7.97
CA ILE A 44 7.68 -3.45 7.98
C ILE A 44 6.99 -3.50 9.33
N ASP A 45 7.12 -2.41 10.08
CA ASP A 45 6.34 -2.12 11.28
C ASP A 45 5.00 -1.49 10.86
N TYR A 46 4.04 -2.33 10.49
CA TYR A 46 2.71 -1.89 10.06
C TYR A 46 1.84 -1.33 11.20
N SER A 47 2.31 -1.40 12.45
CA SER A 47 1.64 -0.76 13.60
C SER A 47 1.60 0.77 13.47
N VAL A 48 2.49 1.35 12.67
CA VAL A 48 2.53 2.79 12.37
C VAL A 48 1.19 3.31 11.87
N ILE A 49 0.48 2.55 11.02
CA ILE A 49 -0.85 2.96 10.52
C ILE A 49 -1.88 2.99 11.65
N HIS A 50 -1.86 1.99 12.53
CA HIS A 50 -2.73 1.99 13.70
C HIS A 50 -2.43 3.18 14.62
N ASN A 51 -1.16 3.52 14.83
CA ASN A 51 -0.77 4.67 15.64
C ASN A 51 -1.27 5.99 15.05
N TYR A 52 -1.20 6.17 13.72
CA TYR A 52 -1.77 7.36 13.07
C TYR A 52 -3.29 7.44 13.22
N VAL A 53 -4.00 6.32 13.01
CA VAL A 53 -5.45 6.27 13.17
C VAL A 53 -5.85 6.57 14.61
N GLN A 54 -5.14 5.98 15.58
CA GLN A 54 -5.38 6.21 16.99
C GLN A 54 -5.10 7.66 17.37
N PHE A 55 -4.00 8.24 16.88
CA PHE A 55 -3.69 9.65 17.08
C PHE A 55 -4.82 10.55 16.55
N ALA A 56 -5.32 10.31 15.34
CA ALA A 56 -6.41 11.12 14.79
C ALA A 56 -7.71 11.00 15.60
N LYS A 57 -8.00 9.81 16.15
CA LYS A 57 -9.15 9.59 17.03
C LYS A 57 -9.01 10.34 18.35
N ASP A 58 -7.81 10.30 18.93
CA ASP A 58 -7.53 10.92 20.23
C ASP A 58 -7.36 12.43 20.12
N TYR A 59 -6.96 12.95 18.95
CA TYR A 59 -6.59 14.35 18.75
C TYR A 59 -7.23 14.97 17.50
N TYR A 60 -8.33 15.69 17.72
CA TYR A 60 -8.92 16.66 16.77
C TYR A 60 -9.20 16.14 15.34
N GLY A 61 -9.21 14.82 15.11
CA GLY A 61 -9.57 14.21 13.83
C GLY A 61 -8.48 14.23 12.77
N TYR A 62 -7.23 14.61 13.08
CA TYR A 62 -6.14 14.71 12.11
C TYR A 62 -4.85 14.05 12.59
N TYR A 63 -3.92 13.81 11.68
CA TYR A 63 -2.59 13.29 12.01
C TYR A 63 -1.50 14.05 11.23
N TYR A 64 -0.24 13.79 11.59
CA TYR A 64 0.91 14.40 10.93
C TYR A 64 1.79 13.34 10.27
N ILE A 65 1.93 13.40 8.96
CA ILE A 65 2.88 12.57 8.22
C ILE A 65 4.29 13.01 8.61
N GLY A 66 5.05 12.09 9.22
CA GLY A 66 6.42 12.36 9.68
C GLY A 66 6.53 13.51 10.67
N GLY A 67 5.45 13.85 11.40
CA GLY A 67 5.43 14.97 12.35
C GLY A 67 5.35 16.37 11.72
N HIS A 68 5.26 16.48 10.39
CA HIS A 68 5.33 17.78 9.70
C HIS A 68 4.05 18.13 8.95
N ILE A 69 3.52 17.20 8.15
CA ILE A 69 2.42 17.49 7.23
C ILE A 69 1.09 17.05 7.84
N LYS A 70 0.25 18.03 8.21
CA LYS A 70 -1.10 17.79 8.73
C LYS A 70 -2.03 17.28 7.62
N THR A 71 -2.77 16.22 7.90
CA THR A 71 -3.79 15.67 6.98
C THR A 71 -4.87 14.90 7.77
N TYR A 72 -5.97 14.54 7.11
CA TYR A 72 -7.09 13.80 7.70
C TYR A 72 -7.09 12.31 7.31
N PRO A 73 -7.60 11.41 8.17
CA PRO A 73 -7.58 9.96 7.90
C PRO A 73 -8.27 9.50 6.60
N ASP A 74 -9.22 10.29 6.11
CA ASP A 74 -9.98 10.02 4.88
C ASP A 74 -9.36 10.70 3.64
N GLU A 75 -8.32 11.53 3.81
CA GLU A 75 -7.63 12.17 2.69
C GLU A 75 -6.58 11.24 2.08
N PRO A 76 -6.38 11.28 0.75
CA PRO A 76 -5.34 10.50 0.07
C PRO A 76 -3.93 10.85 0.54
N ILE A 77 -3.12 9.83 0.81
CA ILE A 77 -1.71 9.97 1.14
C ILE A 77 -0.89 10.07 -0.15
N VAL A 78 -0.83 11.28 -0.71
CA VAL A 78 -0.06 11.54 -1.94
C VAL A 78 1.45 11.42 -1.71
N ALA A 79 2.16 10.82 -2.68
CA ALA A 79 3.62 10.67 -2.60
C ALA A 79 4.37 11.99 -2.42
N LYS A 80 3.82 13.10 -2.93
CA LYS A 80 4.40 14.43 -2.74
C LYS A 80 4.50 14.79 -1.25
N SER A 81 3.46 14.52 -0.47
CA SER A 81 3.42 14.80 0.98
C SER A 81 4.46 13.97 1.74
N VAL A 82 4.62 12.70 1.36
CA VAL A 82 5.63 11.82 1.96
C VAL A 82 7.04 12.32 1.65
N LYS A 83 7.33 12.65 0.38
CA LYS A 83 8.63 13.22 -0.03
C LYS A 83 8.93 14.54 0.67
N GLU A 84 7.93 15.39 0.82
CA GLU A 84 8.05 16.67 1.52
C GLU A 84 8.36 16.46 3.02
N ALA A 85 7.64 15.56 3.68
CA ALA A 85 7.90 15.20 5.08
C ALA A 85 9.31 14.60 5.27
N THR A 86 9.75 13.71 4.37
CA THR A 86 11.11 13.15 4.38
C THR A 86 12.16 14.24 4.23
N LYS A 87 11.93 15.22 3.34
CA LYS A 87 12.83 16.36 3.15
C LYS A 87 12.90 17.22 4.42
N MET A 88 11.77 17.61 5.00
CA MET A 88 11.71 18.41 6.24
C MET A 88 12.38 17.69 7.42
N ASN A 89 12.16 16.38 7.54
CA ASN A 89 12.78 15.58 8.58
C ASN A 89 14.30 15.54 8.42
N ASN A 90 14.83 15.47 7.20
CA ASN A 90 16.28 15.47 6.95
C ASN A 90 16.91 16.85 7.19
N GLU A 91 16.26 17.93 6.76
CA GLU A 91 16.77 19.30 6.81
C GLU A 91 16.68 19.95 8.19
N SER A 92 15.83 19.47 9.09
CA SER A 92 15.69 20.01 10.45
C SER A 92 16.92 19.72 11.33
N GLU A 93 17.53 20.74 11.92
CA GLU A 93 18.54 20.56 12.96
C GLU A 93 17.88 20.31 14.31
N ALA A 94 18.36 19.30 15.05
CA ALA A 94 17.94 19.01 16.41
C ALA A 94 18.95 19.63 17.39
N TYR A 95 18.48 20.47 18.30
CA TYR A 95 19.29 21.17 19.29
C TYR A 95 19.35 20.42 20.63
N HIS A 96 18.40 19.52 20.90
CA HIS A 96 18.40 18.74 22.14
C HIS A 96 18.01 17.27 21.96
N MET A 97 18.37 16.43 22.95
CA MET A 97 18.17 14.96 22.89
C MET A 97 16.72 14.53 22.61
N MET A 98 15.74 15.28 23.12
CA MET A 98 14.33 14.97 22.84
C MET A 98 13.93 15.22 21.38
N GLU A 99 14.51 16.22 20.71
CA GLU A 99 14.30 16.48 19.29
C GLU A 99 14.96 15.39 18.45
N ILE A 100 16.15 14.92 18.83
CA ILE A 100 16.81 13.78 18.20
C ILE A 100 15.92 12.53 18.27
N ALA A 101 15.37 12.24 19.45
CA ALA A 101 14.45 11.11 19.64
C ALA A 101 13.18 11.25 18.80
N SER A 102 12.62 12.46 18.71
CA SER A 102 11.45 12.76 17.87
C SER A 102 11.77 12.56 16.39
N LYS A 103 12.86 13.14 15.89
CA LYS A 103 13.31 13.03 14.50
C LYS A 103 13.59 11.58 14.10
N ASN A 104 14.22 10.80 14.98
CA ASN A 104 14.46 9.37 14.74
C ASN A 104 13.14 8.57 14.68
N ARG A 105 12.17 8.88 15.54
CA ARG A 105 10.85 8.26 15.50
C ARG A 105 10.13 8.59 14.19
N SER A 106 10.07 9.86 13.84
CA SER A 106 9.44 10.33 12.60
C SER A 106 10.10 9.75 11.35
N ALA A 107 11.42 9.63 11.33
CA ALA A 107 12.15 8.96 10.25
C ALA A 107 11.74 7.47 10.11
N LYS A 108 11.64 6.75 11.24
CA LYS A 108 11.20 5.35 11.24
C LYS A 108 9.75 5.23 10.77
N GLU A 109 8.85 6.11 11.23
CA GLU A 109 7.46 6.13 10.82
C GLU A 109 7.31 6.40 9.32
N LEU A 110 8.06 7.37 8.77
CA LEU A 110 8.08 7.65 7.34
C LEU A 110 8.57 6.45 6.51
N LYS A 111 9.67 5.82 6.92
CA LYS A 111 10.20 4.63 6.23
C LYS A 111 9.16 3.50 6.19
N ASN A 112 8.45 3.27 7.28
CA ASN A 112 7.41 2.24 7.32
C ASN A 112 6.19 2.61 6.49
N LEU A 113 5.76 3.87 6.52
CA LEU A 113 4.67 4.35 5.65
C LEU A 113 5.00 4.15 4.17
N GLU A 114 6.23 4.46 3.75
CA GLU A 114 6.70 4.26 2.36
C GLU A 114 6.63 2.79 1.94
N LYS A 115 7.11 1.87 2.79
CA LYS A 115 7.05 0.43 2.49
C LYS A 115 5.63 -0.12 2.47
N ILE A 116 4.75 0.35 3.36
CA ILE A 116 3.33 -0.04 3.37
C ILE A 116 2.65 0.40 2.08
N LEU A 117 2.93 1.63 1.63
CA LEU A 117 2.43 2.13 0.35
C LEU A 117 2.97 1.29 -0.81
N GLU A 118 4.24 0.91 -0.79
CA GLU A 118 4.84 0.04 -1.81
C GLU A 118 4.14 -1.33 -1.88
N VAL A 119 3.93 -1.99 -0.75
CA VAL A 119 3.19 -3.25 -0.68
C VAL A 119 1.74 -3.08 -1.16
N TYR A 120 1.09 -1.98 -0.80
CA TYR A 120 -0.26 -1.65 -1.27
C TYR A 120 -0.29 -1.53 -2.80
N TYR A 121 0.59 -0.73 -3.39
CA TYR A 121 0.63 -0.51 -4.83
C TYR A 121 1.03 -1.78 -5.59
N GLN A 122 1.92 -2.61 -5.04
CA GLN A 122 2.28 -3.89 -5.61
C GLN A 122 1.07 -4.84 -5.66
N ASN A 123 0.31 -4.93 -4.57
CA ASN A 123 -0.92 -5.73 -4.54
C ASN A 123 -1.96 -5.21 -5.55
N CYS A 124 -2.15 -3.89 -5.62
CA CYS A 124 -3.05 -3.29 -6.62
C CYS A 124 -2.59 -3.57 -8.06
N LEU A 125 -1.28 -3.57 -8.32
CA LEU A 125 -0.70 -3.87 -9.63
C LEU A 125 -0.96 -5.32 -10.03
N GLU A 126 -0.76 -6.25 -9.10
CA GLU A 126 -1.03 -7.68 -9.30
C GLU A 126 -2.51 -7.93 -9.61
N GLU A 127 -3.42 -7.28 -8.90
CA GLU A 127 -4.86 -7.34 -9.19
C GLU A 127 -5.20 -6.70 -10.55
N TYR A 128 -4.57 -5.57 -10.88
CA TYR A 128 -4.80 -4.86 -12.14
C TYR A 128 -4.38 -5.67 -13.37
N TYR A 129 -3.29 -6.45 -13.26
CA TYR A 129 -2.80 -7.33 -14.33
C TYR A 129 -3.22 -8.80 -14.17
N ALA A 130 -4.07 -9.13 -13.19
CA ALA A 130 -4.48 -10.50 -12.93
C ALA A 130 -5.23 -11.10 -14.15
N PRO A 131 -4.87 -12.31 -14.61
CA PRO A 131 -5.64 -12.99 -15.65
C PRO A 131 -7.02 -13.41 -15.13
N PRO A 132 -7.97 -13.73 -16.02
CA PRO A 132 -9.21 -14.41 -15.67
C PRO A 132 -8.94 -15.60 -14.75
N LYS A 133 -9.66 -15.69 -13.63
CA LYS A 133 -9.63 -16.93 -12.85
C LYS A 133 -10.45 -17.96 -13.62
N ASN A 134 -9.78 -18.97 -14.16
CA ASN A 134 -10.47 -20.11 -14.74
C ASN A 134 -11.21 -20.82 -13.60
N ASP A 135 -12.53 -20.69 -13.57
CA ASP A 135 -13.35 -21.54 -12.73
C ASP A 135 -13.22 -22.98 -13.25
N ILE A 136 -12.35 -23.76 -12.60
CA ILE A 136 -12.14 -25.19 -12.86
C ILE A 136 -13.46 -25.99 -12.69
N SER A 137 -14.49 -25.39 -12.07
CA SER A 137 -15.85 -25.94 -11.99
C SER A 137 -16.52 -26.14 -13.36
N SER A 138 -16.10 -25.41 -14.40
CA SER A 138 -16.64 -25.56 -15.75
C SER A 138 -16.15 -26.83 -16.48
N PHE A 139 -15.12 -27.52 -15.97
CA PHE A 139 -14.65 -28.80 -16.53
C PHE A 139 -15.47 -30.01 -16.04
N MET A 140 -16.33 -29.84 -15.03
CA MET A 140 -17.11 -30.92 -14.41
C MET A 140 -18.63 -30.90 -14.67
N GLY A 141 -19.10 -30.10 -15.65
CA GLY A 141 -20.46 -30.28 -16.19
C GLY A 141 -21.59 -30.12 -15.16
N LEU A 142 -21.43 -29.21 -14.19
CA LEU A 142 -22.51 -28.81 -13.31
C LEU A 142 -22.98 -27.41 -13.71
N CYS A 143 -24.12 -27.36 -14.38
CA CYS A 143 -24.80 -26.13 -14.78
C CYS A 143 -25.18 -25.31 -13.54
N TYR A 144 -24.43 -24.24 -13.28
CA TYR A 144 -24.95 -23.08 -12.56
C TYR A 144 -24.61 -21.83 -13.37
N SER A 145 -25.66 -21.14 -13.79
CA SER A 145 -25.62 -19.83 -14.41
C SER A 145 -25.20 -18.80 -13.37
N ASP A 146 -23.98 -18.27 -13.51
CA ASP A 146 -23.65 -16.93 -13.02
C ASP A 146 -22.85 -16.24 -14.13
N ASP A 147 -23.55 -15.43 -14.93
CA ASP A 147 -23.05 -14.71 -16.11
C ASP A 147 -22.16 -13.50 -15.74
N SER A 148 -21.31 -13.60 -14.71
CA SER A 148 -20.18 -12.69 -14.59
C SER A 148 -19.03 -13.30 -15.36
N VAL A 149 -18.89 -12.97 -16.65
CA VAL A 149 -17.71 -13.33 -17.43
C VAL A 149 -16.50 -12.76 -16.69
N ASN A 150 -15.74 -13.63 -16.02
CA ASN A 150 -14.52 -13.25 -15.35
C ASN A 150 -13.50 -12.88 -16.42
N VAL A 151 -13.39 -11.59 -16.73
CA VAL A 151 -12.58 -11.05 -17.84
C VAL A 151 -11.15 -10.70 -17.43
N GLY A 152 -10.76 -10.97 -16.18
CA GLY A 152 -9.47 -10.57 -15.62
C GLY A 152 -9.41 -9.08 -15.26
N GLY A 153 -8.28 -8.64 -14.72
CA GLY A 153 -8.01 -7.25 -14.34
C GLY A 153 -8.01 -6.28 -15.53
N GLU A 154 -8.20 -4.99 -15.24
CA GLU A 154 -8.30 -3.94 -16.27
C GLU A 154 -7.04 -3.87 -17.15
N GLY A 155 -5.85 -3.96 -16.55
CA GLY A 155 -4.57 -4.00 -17.26
C GLY A 155 -4.44 -5.23 -18.15
N TYR A 156 -4.83 -6.39 -17.65
CA TYR A 156 -4.85 -7.63 -18.44
C TYR A 156 -5.73 -7.47 -19.69
N GLN A 157 -6.94 -6.94 -19.53
CA GLN A 157 -7.86 -6.74 -20.66
C GLN A 157 -7.32 -5.74 -21.68
N LYS A 158 -6.66 -4.67 -21.23
CA LYS A 158 -6.04 -3.68 -22.12
C LYS A 158 -4.93 -4.33 -22.96
N VAL A 159 -4.01 -5.03 -22.30
CA VAL A 159 -2.91 -5.73 -22.99
C VAL A 159 -3.47 -6.79 -23.94
N ALA A 160 -4.45 -7.59 -23.52
CA ALA A 160 -5.06 -8.64 -24.35
C ALA A 160 -5.75 -8.07 -25.61
N LYS A 161 -6.39 -6.90 -25.50
CA LYS A 161 -6.98 -6.19 -26.65
C LYS A 161 -5.92 -5.68 -27.62
N GLU A 162 -4.81 -5.17 -27.10
CA GLU A 162 -3.72 -4.60 -27.89
C GLU A 162 -2.80 -5.67 -28.53
N THR A 163 -2.63 -6.84 -27.92
CA THR A 163 -1.64 -7.86 -28.34
C THR A 163 -2.12 -8.89 -29.37
N MET A 164 -3.39 -8.92 -29.79
CA MET A 164 -3.93 -9.96 -30.71
C MET A 164 -3.62 -11.43 -30.33
N ILE A 165 -3.23 -11.73 -29.10
CA ILE A 165 -3.01 -13.11 -28.66
C ILE A 165 -4.38 -13.77 -28.47
N GLY A 166 -4.79 -14.60 -29.44
CA GLY A 166 -6.04 -15.37 -29.39
C GLY A 166 -7.09 -15.08 -30.48
N LYS A 167 -6.85 -14.15 -31.42
CA LYS A 167 -7.70 -14.07 -32.62
C LYS A 167 -7.31 -15.18 -33.59
N LYS A 168 -8.22 -16.14 -33.85
CA LYS A 168 -8.13 -17.01 -35.02
C LYS A 168 -8.05 -16.12 -36.26
N ILE A 169 -6.95 -16.23 -37.00
CA ILE A 169 -6.86 -15.78 -38.39
C ILE A 169 -7.79 -16.65 -39.23
#